data_AF-A0A7C4BKS8-F1
#
_entry.id   AF-A0A7C4BKS8-F1
#
_cell.length_a   1.000
_cell.length_b   1.000
_cell.length_c   1.000
_cell.angle_alpha   90.00
_cell.angle_beta   90.00
_cell.angle_gamma   90.00
#
_symmetry.space_group_name_H-M   'P 1'
#
loop_
_entity.id
_entity.type
_entity.pdbx_description
1 polymer ?
#
loop_
_entity_poly.entity_id
_entity_poly.type
_entity_poly.pdbx_seq_one_letter_code
_entity_poly.pdbx_strand_id
1 'polypeptide(L)'
;DGDIILDPFGGRGVTVIEALKMRRRVIYNDLNPYAFFIAKNLSSPLNLSELEKAFNLLIKKISTTRYSIKNSKQKFVTFDQL
;
A
#
# COMPACT_ATOMS: atom_id res chain seq x y z
N ASP A 1 7.56 18.39 25.84
CA ASP A 1 6.54 18.40 24.79
C ASP A 1 6.99 19.28 23.63
N GLY A 2 6.93 18.76 22.40
CA GLY A 2 7.27 19.53 21.19
C GLY A 2 8.38 18.95 20.30
N ASP A 3 9.02 17.85 20.72
CA ASP A 3 10.15 17.26 20.00
C ASP A 3 9.75 16.75 18.60
N ILE A 4 10.66 16.93 17.66
CA ILE A 4 10.54 16.41 16.30
C ILE A 4 11.43 15.18 16.20
N ILE A 5 10.83 14.06 15.79
CA ILE A 5 11.58 12.83 15.53
C ILE A 5 12.13 12.88 14.11
N LEU A 6 13.42 12.64 13.92
CA LEU A 6 14.03 12.45 12.61
C LEU A 6 14.36 10.97 12.43
N ASP A 7 13.87 10.39 11.34
CA ASP A 7 14.27 9.07 10.89
C ASP A 7 14.94 9.18 9.51
N PRO A 8 16.30 9.20 9.44
CA PRO A 8 17.04 9.42 8.20
C PRO A 8 17.20 8.16 7.32
N PHE A 9 16.84 6.98 7.85
CA PHE A 9 16.92 5.67 7.18
C PHE A 9 15.65 4.87 7.45
N GLY A 10 14.49 5.48 7.19
CA GLY A 10 13.24 5.03 7.81
C GLY A 10 12.66 3.73 7.27
N GLY A 11 13.20 3.19 6.17
CA GLY A 11 12.76 1.93 5.58
C GLY A 11 11.24 1.90 5.39
N ARG A 12 10.59 0.85 5.88
CA ARG A 12 9.12 0.72 5.78
C ARG A 12 8.33 1.72 6.64
N GLY A 13 8.99 2.57 7.43
CA GLY A 13 8.36 3.67 8.16
C GLY A 13 7.84 3.33 9.56
N VAL A 14 8.38 2.29 10.22
CA VAL A 14 7.92 1.90 11.57
C VAL A 14 8.04 3.04 12.57
N THR A 15 9.19 3.74 12.61
CA THR A 15 9.42 4.89 13.48
C THR A 15 8.40 6.01 13.24
N VAL A 16 8.04 6.26 11.97
CA VAL A 16 7.03 7.25 11.58
C VAL A 16 5.68 6.89 12.16
N ILE A 17 5.26 5.63 11.99
CA ILE A 17 3.97 5.14 12.46
C ILE A 17 3.88 5.26 14.00
N GLU A 18 4.91 4.82 14.72
CA GLU A 18 4.91 4.90 16.19
C GLU A 18 4.95 6.35 16.69
N ALA A 19 5.73 7.24 16.05
CA ALA A 19 5.72 8.67 16.38
C ALA A 19 4.33 9.29 16.17
N LEU A 20 3.67 8.98 15.06
CA LEU A 20 2.32 9.49 14.77
C LEU A 20 1.27 8.95 15.75
N LYS A 21 1.33 7.66 16.13
CA LYS A 21 0.46 7.07 17.17
C LYS A 21 0.61 7.78 18.52
N MET A 22 1.82 8.21 18.84
CA MET A 22 2.08 9.02 20.02
C MET A 22 1.66 10.49 19.85
N ARG A 23 1.16 10.93 18.69
CA ARG A 23 0.86 12.34 18.35
C ARG A 23 2.10 13.23 18.32
N ARG A 24 3.21 12.75 17.77
CA ARG A 24 4.48 13.50 17.64
C ARG A 24 4.70 13.94 16.20
N ARG A 25 5.48 15.00 16.01
CA ARG A 25 5.92 15.44 14.68
C ARG A 25 7.12 14.60 14.27
N VAL A 26 7.15 14.16 13.02
CA VAL A 26 8.21 13.28 12.49
C VAL A 26 8.64 13.74 11.11
N ILE A 27 9.95 13.68 10.85
CA ILE A 27 10.59 13.85 9.56
C ILE A 27 11.12 12.49 9.15
N TYR A 28 10.71 12.03 7.96
CA TYR A 28 11.11 10.75 7.39
C TYR A 28 11.94 10.98 6.14
N ASN A 29 13.03 10.24 6.02
CA ASN A 29 13.81 10.15 4.79
C ASN A 29 14.26 8.70 4.56
N ASP A 30 14.20 8.28 3.31
CA ASP A 30 14.83 7.04 2.85
C ASP A 30 15.24 7.23 1.39
N LEU A 31 16.39 6.67 1.01
CA LEU A 31 16.89 6.75 -0.36
C LEU A 31 16.02 5.93 -1.33
N ASN A 32 15.43 4.84 -0.86
CA ASN A 32 14.63 3.96 -1.67
C ASN A 32 13.22 4.54 -1.88
N PRO A 33 12.82 4.92 -3.11
CA PRO A 33 11.49 5.48 -3.35
C PRO A 33 10.36 4.49 -3.01
N TYR A 34 10.63 3.18 -3.04
CA TYR A 34 9.67 2.17 -2.61
C TYR A 34 9.42 2.21 -1.09
N ALA A 35 10.47 2.47 -0.30
CA ALA A 35 10.35 2.64 1.13
C ALA A 35 9.46 3.85 1.47
N PHE A 36 9.68 4.98 0.77
CA PHE A 36 8.83 6.17 0.88
C PHE A 36 7.37 5.88 0.52
N PHE A 37 7.12 5.14 -0.58
CA PHE A 37 5.77 4.77 -0.97
C PHE A 37 5.05 3.98 0.14
N ILE A 38 5.70 2.96 0.72
CA ILE A 38 5.13 2.17 1.80
C ILE A 38 4.87 3.05 3.03
N ALA A 39 5.90 3.75 3.50
CA ALA A 39 5.81 4.56 4.72
C ALA A 39 4.70 5.62 4.60
N LYS A 40 4.61 6.30 3.46
CA LYS A 40 3.57 7.30 3.18
C LYS A 40 2.18 6.69 3.23
N ASN A 41 1.93 5.57 2.56
CA ASN A 41 0.60 4.96 2.54
C ASN A 41 0.18 4.39 3.89
N LEU A 42 1.12 3.79 4.65
CA LEU A 42 0.82 3.25 5.99
C LEU A 42 0.55 4.35 7.03
N SER A 43 1.15 5.52 6.87
CA SER A 43 1.01 6.64 7.81
C SER A 43 -0.07 7.66 7.41
N SER A 44 -0.59 7.59 6.17
CA SER A 44 -1.61 8.52 5.70
C SER A 44 -2.98 8.18 6.29
N PRO A 45 -3.81 9.19 6.61
CA PRO A 45 -5.21 8.97 6.93
C PRO A 45 -5.91 8.20 5.79
N LEU A 46 -6.78 7.27 6.16
CA LEU A 46 -7.47 6.37 5.23
C LEU A 46 -8.97 6.41 5.46
N ASN A 47 -9.74 6.59 4.39
CA ASN A 47 -11.19 6.37 4.39
C ASN A 47 -11.47 4.90 4.05
N LEU A 48 -11.87 4.11 5.05
CA LEU A 48 -12.13 2.67 4.89
C LEU A 48 -13.23 2.38 3.86
N SER A 49 -14.26 3.23 3.77
CA SER A 49 -15.35 3.03 2.81
C SER A 49 -14.88 3.25 1.37
N GLU A 50 -14.01 4.24 1.13
CA GLU A 50 -13.45 4.46 -0.21
C GLU A 50 -12.51 3.33 -0.62
N LEU A 51 -11.68 2.85 0.31
CA LEU A 51 -10.80 1.71 0.05
C LEU A 51 -11.61 0.46 -0.32
N GLU A 52 -12.65 0.15 0.45
CA GLU A 52 -13.52 -0.99 0.18
C GLU A 52 -14.22 -0.86 -1.17
N LYS A 53 -14.74 0.33 -1.51
CA LYS A 53 -15.34 0.60 -2.83
C LYS A 53 -14.35 0.38 -3.95
N ALA A 54 -13.14 0.95 -3.84
CA ALA A 54 -12.10 0.80 -4.85
C ALA A 54 -11.67 -0.66 -5.03
N PHE A 55 -11.53 -1.40 -3.92
CA PHE A 55 -11.25 -2.83 -3.93
C PHE A 55 -12.34 -3.62 -4.64
N ASN A 56 -13.61 -3.40 -4.28
CA ASN A 56 -14.75 -4.10 -4.89
C ASN A 56 -14.87 -3.82 -6.41
N LEU A 57 -14.59 -2.59 -6.84
CA LEU A 57 -14.53 -2.23 -8.26
C LEU A 57 -13.41 -2.98 -9.00
N LEU A 58 -12.22 -3.07 -8.38
CA LEU A 58 -11.09 -3.80 -8.93
C LEU A 58 -11.42 -5.29 -9.07
N ILE A 59 -11.96 -5.92 -8.03
CA ILE A 59 -12.36 -7.33 -8.04
C ILE A 59 -13.40 -7.59 -9.13
N LYS A 60 -14.43 -6.74 -9.24
CA LYS A 60 -15.45 -6.85 -10.30
C LYS A 60 -14.85 -6.72 -11.72
N LYS A 61 -13.84 -5.86 -11.90
CA LYS A 61 -13.16 -5.72 -13.18
C LYS A 61 -12.34 -6.96 -13.52
N ILE A 62 -11.63 -7.51 -12.54
CA ILE A 62 -10.78 -8.68 -12.72
C ILE A 62 -11.62 -9.94 -12.97
N SER A 63 -12.72 -10.15 -12.24
CA SER A 63 -13.63 -11.29 -12.46
C SER A 63 -14.18 -11.32 -13.88
N THR A 64 -14.56 -10.16 -14.41
CA THR A 64 -15.10 -10.03 -15.77
C THR A 64 -14.02 -10.17 -16.86
N THR A 65 -12.73 -10.09 -16.51
CA THR A 65 -11.62 -10.09 -17.48
C THR A 65 -11.03 -11.48 -17.65
N ARG A 66 -11.09 -12.02 -18.87
CA ARG A 66 -10.33 -13.23 -19.25
C ARG A 66 -8.86 -12.88 -19.46
N TYR A 67 -7.97 -13.46 -18.65
CA TYR A 67 -6.53 -13.33 -18.87
C TYR A 67 -6.03 -14.55 -19.67
N SER A 68 -5.28 -14.27 -20.75
CA SER A 68 -4.51 -15.31 -21.44
C SER A 68 -3.18 -15.49 -20.72
N ILE A 69 -2.99 -16.60 -20.02
CA ILE A 69 -1.68 -16.95 -19.49
C ILE A 69 -0.94 -17.70 -20.60
N LYS A 70 0.15 -17.12 -21.13
CA LYS A 70 1.06 -17.81 -22.06
C LYS A 70 1.83 -18.89 -21.31
N ASN A 71 1.20 -20.03 -21.08
CA ASN A 71 1.92 -21.29 -20.87
C ASN A 71 2.00 -22.03 -22.20
N SER A 72 2.94 -22.97 -22.32
CA SER A 72 3.15 -23.86 -23.48
C SER A 72 1.91 -24.65 -23.94
N LYS A 73 0.78 -24.55 -23.22
CA LYS A 73 -0.52 -25.16 -23.53
C LYS A 73 -1.70 -24.18 -23.75
N GLN A 74 -1.46 -22.86 -23.95
CA GLN A 74 -2.48 -21.84 -24.28
C GLN A 74 -3.84 -22.04 -23.55
N LYS A 75 -3.83 -22.03 -22.21
CA LYS A 75 -5.07 -22.05 -21.41
C LYS A 75 -5.44 -20.62 -20.99
N PHE A 76 -6.65 -20.21 -21.34
CA PHE A 76 -7.29 -19.02 -20.77
C PHE A 76 -7.84 -19.40 -19.39
N VAL A 77 -7.60 -18.56 -18.38
CA VAL A 77 -8.14 -18.75 -17.03
C VAL A 77 -8.98 -17.52 -16.68
N THR A 78 -10.19 -17.72 -16.19
CA THR A 78 -11.02 -16.68 -15.58
C THR A 78 -10.76 -16.68 -14.08
N PHE A 79 -10.66 -15.49 -13.46
CA PHE A 79 -10.48 -15.39 -12.01
C PHE A 79 -11.64 -15.98 -11.20
N ASP A 80 -12.82 -16.13 -11.80
CA ASP A 80 -13.98 -16.79 -11.19
C ASP A 80 -13.80 -18.31 -10.97
N GLN A 81 -12.66 -18.88 -11.39
CA GLN A 81 -12.33 -20.31 -11.27
C GLN A 81 -11.23 -20.59 -10.21
N LEU A 82 -10.83 -19.58 -9.42
CA LEU A 82 -9.93 -19.71 -8.27
C LEU A 82 -10.73 -19.52 -6.97
#